data_AF-A0A366C250-F1
#
_entry.id   AF-A0A366C250-F1
#
_cell.length_a   1.000
_cell.length_b   1.000
_cell.length_c   1.000
_cell.angle_alpha   90.00
_cell.angle_beta   90.00
_cell.angle_gamma   90.00
#
_symmetry.space_group_name_H-M   'P 1'
#
loop_
_entity.id
_entity.type
_entity.pdbx_description
1 polymer ?
#
loop_
_entity_poly.entity_id
_entity_poly.type
_entity_poly.pdbx_seq_one_letter_code
_entity_poly.pdbx_strand_id
1 'polypeptide(L)' 'MFSASDLSLDDLMALKPRGFYRVETRDGGTTITVHRPGEPVEIIDCLSPGHANQVRLRLTDAGLTGFVEGAR' A
#
# COMPACT_ATOMS: atom_id res chain seq x y z
N MET A 1 24.75 6.01 14.22
CA MET A 1 24.50 6.42 12.83
C MET A 1 23.83 5.22 12.18
N PHE A 2 22.51 5.23 12.00
CA PHE A 2 21.80 4.09 11.40
C PHE A 2 22.04 4.10 9.89
N SER A 3 22.62 3.03 9.35
CA SER A 3 22.77 2.84 7.92
C SER A 3 21.40 2.55 7.32
N ALA A 4 21.04 3.17 6.20
CA ALA A 4 19.79 2.88 5.48
C ALA A 4 19.68 1.40 5.02
N SER A 5 20.75 0.61 5.19
CA SER A 5 20.79 -0.82 4.89
C SER A 5 20.14 -1.71 5.97
N ASP A 6 19.88 -1.18 7.17
CA ASP A 6 19.32 -1.94 8.30
C ASP A 6 17.80 -1.77 8.48
N LEU A 7 17.18 -0.87 7.70
CA LEU A 7 15.74 -0.62 7.77
C LEU A 7 15.00 -1.53 6.80
N SER A 8 13.99 -2.25 7.29
CA SER A 8 13.10 -3.01 6.42
C SER A 8 12.24 -2.08 5.57
N LEU A 9 11.67 -2.59 4.48
CA LEU A 9 10.72 -1.83 3.67
C LEU A 9 9.55 -1.31 4.52
N ASP A 10 9.09 -2.11 5.48
CA ASP A 10 8.01 -1.74 6.39
C ASP A 10 8.42 -0.57 7.30
N ASP A 11 9.67 -0.54 7.79
CA ASP A 11 10.20 0.58 8.59
C ASP A 11 10.25 1.88 7.78
N LEU A 12 10.68 1.80 6.53
CA LEU A 12 10.72 2.97 5.63
C LEU A 12 9.32 3.48 5.29
N MET A 13 8.33 2.58 5.20
CA MET A 13 6.95 2.91 4.88
C MET A 13 6.16 3.41 6.09
N ALA A 14 6.55 3.03 7.31
CA ALA A 14 6.02 3.60 8.55
C ALA A 14 6.35 5.10 8.71
N LEU A 15 7.37 5.61 8.01
CA LEU A 15 7.70 7.05 8.01
C LEU A 15 6.71 7.91 7.20
N LYS A 16 5.72 7.33 6.53
CA LYS A 16 4.75 8.06 5.70
C LYS A 16 3.67 8.70 6.59
N PRO A 17 3.56 10.04 6.64
CA PRO A 17 2.72 10.75 7.62
C PRO A 17 1.22 10.48 7.47
N ARG A 18 0.76 10.09 6.28
CA ARG A 18 -0.63 9.70 6.00
C ARG A 18 -0.83 8.18 5.92
N GLY A 19 0.24 7.40 6.05
CA GLY A 19 0.23 5.97 5.79
C GLY A 19 0.57 5.60 4.35
N PHE A 20 0.44 4.31 4.05
CA PHE A 20 0.76 3.71 2.76
C PHE A 20 -0.21 2.58 2.42
N TYR A 21 -0.23 2.16 1.16
CA TYR A 21 -0.95 0.97 0.74
C TYR A 21 -0.08 0.09 -0.16
N ARG A 22 -0.22 -1.22 -0.01
CA ARG A 22 0.43 -2.23 -0.84
C ARG A 22 -0.59 -2.86 -1.79
N VAL A 23 -0.22 -3.02 -3.04
CA VAL A 23 -1.03 -3.68 -4.06
C VAL A 23 -0.37 -5.02 -4.39
N GLU A 24 -1.09 -6.10 -4.15
CA GLU A 24 -0.69 -7.46 -4.47
C GLU A 24 -1.62 -8.01 -5.55
N THR A 25 -1.05 -8.57 -6.61
CA THR A 25 -1.82 -9.25 -7.66
C THR A 25 -1.46 -10.73 -7.65
N ARG A 26 -2.44 -11.59 -7.31
CA ARG A 26 -2.27 -13.05 -7.26
C ARG A 26 -3.50 -13.73 -7.88
N ASP A 27 -3.27 -14.76 -8.69
CA ASP A 27 -4.32 -15.60 -9.29
C ASP A 27 -5.45 -14.82 -10.00
N GLY A 28 -5.10 -13.68 -10.62
CA GLY A 28 -6.06 -12.79 -11.30
C GLY A 28 -6.86 -11.86 -10.38
N GLY A 29 -6.74 -12.02 -9.06
CA GLY A 29 -7.27 -11.10 -8.06
C GLY A 29 -6.27 -10.00 -7.72
N THR A 30 -6.79 -8.84 -7.32
CA THR A 30 -5.97 -7.75 -6.76
C THR A 30 -6.42 -7.48 -5.33
N THR A 31 -5.49 -7.53 -4.40
CA THR A 31 -5.74 -7.17 -3.00
C THR A 31 -4.93 -5.93 -2.66
N ILE A 32 -5.57 -4.97 -2.00
CA ILE A 32 -4.93 -3.74 -1.54
C ILE A 32 -4.93 -3.75 -0.01
N THR A 33 -3.74 -3.76 0.58
CA THR A 33 -3.54 -3.69 2.02
C THR A 33 -3.18 -2.26 2.39
N VAL A 34 -3.97 -1.62 3.25
CA VAL A 34 -3.82 -0.22 3.63
C VAL A 34 -3.36 -0.12 5.09
N HIS A 35 -2.32 0.67 5.30
CA HIS A 35 -1.73 0.96 6.60
C HIS A 35 -1.87 2.46 6.89
N ARG A 36 -2.64 2.82 7.92
CA ARG A 36 -2.75 4.21 8.42
C ARG A 36 -2.24 4.29 9.86
N PRO A 37 -1.54 5.37 10.26
CA PRO A 37 -1.03 5.51 11.61
C PRO A 37 -2.15 5.48 12.66
N GLY A 38 -2.04 4.56 13.63
CA GLY A 38 -3.03 4.43 14.71
C GLY A 38 -4.33 3.73 14.33
N GLU A 39 -4.46 3.25 13.09
CA GLU A 39 -5.63 2.52 12.61
C GLU A 39 -5.30 1.05 12.35
N PRO A 40 -6.30 0.15 12.46
CA PRO A 40 -6.11 -1.24 12.05
C PRO A 40 -5.82 -1.34 10.55
N VAL A 41 -5.08 -2.38 10.17
CA VAL A 41 -4.82 -2.70 8.77
C VAL A 41 -6.15 -2.98 8.06
N GLU A 42 -6.38 -2.29 6.95
CA GLU A 42 -7.57 -2.48 6.10
C GLU A 42 -7.15 -3.32 4.88
N ILE A 43 -7.90 -4.39 4.59
CA ILE A 43 -7.67 -5.26 3.44
C ILE A 43 -8.85 -5.09 2.48
N ILE A 44 -8.54 -4.74 1.23
CA ILE A 44 -9.53 -4.49 0.18
C ILE A 44 -9.32 -5.49 -0.95
N ASP A 45 -10.21 -6.46 -1.04
CA ASP A 45 -10.26 -7.39 -2.17
C ASP A 45 -10.97 -6.73 -3.36
N CYS A 46 -10.21 -6.50 -4.43
CA CYS A 46 -10.71 -5.80 -5.59
C CYS A 46 -11.41 -6.76 -6.55
N LEU A 47 -12.71 -6.55 -6.69
CA LEU A 47 -13.60 -7.28 -7.62
C LEU A 47 -13.17 -7.25 -9.10
N SER A 48 -12.39 -6.24 -9.51
CA SER A 48 -11.92 -6.10 -10.89
C SER A 48 -10.71 -5.16 -10.97
N PRO A 49 -9.98 -5.15 -12.09
CA PRO A 49 -8.91 -4.16 -12.32
C PRO A 49 -9.41 -2.71 -12.25
N GLY A 50 -10.64 -2.45 -12.71
CA GLY A 50 -11.27 -1.12 -12.63
C GLY A 50 -11.55 -0.70 -11.19
N HIS A 51 -12.05 -1.62 -10.37
CA HIS A 51 -12.24 -1.37 -8.93
C HIS A 51 -10.89 -1.11 -8.24
N ALA A 52 -9.86 -1.89 -8.55
CA ALA A 52 -8.52 -1.67 -8.00
C ALA A 52 -7.99 -0.27 -8.35
N ASN A 53 -8.19 0.20 -9.58
CA ASN A 53 -7.78 1.55 -9.99
C ASN A 53 -8.54 2.64 -9.22
N GLN A 54 -9.86 2.49 -9.05
CA GLN A 54 -10.67 3.44 -8.27
C GLN A 54 -10.22 3.53 -6.81
N VAL A 55 -9.93 2.38 -6.18
CA VAL A 55 -9.42 2.33 -4.81
C VAL A 55 -8.06 3.02 -4.71
N ARG A 56 -7.14 2.75 -5.64
CA ARG A 56 -5.81 3.40 -5.68
C ARG A 56 -5.91 4.92 -5.83
N LEU A 57 -6.78 5.41 -6.70
CA LEU A 57 -7.04 6.84 -6.86
C LEU A 57 -7.54 7.45 -5.55
N ARG A 58 -8.57 6.86 -4.94
CA ARG A 58 -9.13 7.33 -3.66
C ARG A 58 -8.09 7.39 -2.54
N LEU A 59 -7.23 6.37 -2.44
CA LEU A 59 -6.17 6.33 -1.42
C LEU A 59 -5.08 7.36 -1.69
N THR A 60 -4.76 7.59 -2.97
CA THR A 60 -3.79 8.61 -3.38
C THR A 60 -4.33 10.02 -3.11
N ASP A 61 -5.60 10.27 -3.40
CA ASP A 61 -6.28 11.55 -3.09
C ASP A 61 -6.33 11.82 -1.59
N ALA A 62 -6.43 10.77 -0.76
CA ALA A 62 -6.31 10.86 0.69
C ALA A 62 -4.86 11.09 1.19
N GLY A 63 -3.89 11.14 0.29
CA GLY A 63 -2.48 11.42 0.57
C GLY A 63 -1.63 10.20 0.95
N LEU A 64 -2.15 8.98 0.75
CA LEU A 64 -1.38 7.76 1.02
C LEU A 64 -0.39 7.47 -0.09
N THR A 65 0.75 6.87 0.28
CA THR A 65 1.76 6.40 -0.69
C THR A 65 1.45 4.98 -1.14
N GLY A 66 1.40 4.73 -2.45
CA GLY A 66 1.18 3.39 -3.01
C GLY A 66 2.48 2.65 -3.31
N PHE A 67 2.49 1.35 -3.02
CA PHE A 67 3.53 0.42 -3.44
C PHE A 67 2.90 -0.75 -4.22
N VAL A 68 3.39 -1.00 -5.43
CA VAL A 68 2.90 -2.11 -6.28
C VAL A 68 3.98 -3.18 -6.28
N GLU A 69 3.67 -4.32 -5.70
CA GLU A 69 4.62 -5.43 -5.61
C GLU A 69 4.79 -6.08 -6.99
N GLY A 70 6.02 -6.32 -7.42
CA GLY A 70 6.32 -6.97 -8.71
C GLY A 70 6.22 -6.06 -9.94
N ALA A 71 6.13 -4.73 -9.80
CA ALA A 71 6.29 -3.81 -10.92
C ALA A 71 7.69 -3.98 -11.54
N ARG A 72 7.75 -4.60 -12.72
CA ARG A 72 8.95 -4.70 -13.57
C ARG A 72 8.93 -3.63 -14.65
#